data_AF-A0A0C3N0X0-F1
#
_entry.id   AF-A0A0C3N0X0-F1
#
_cell.length_a   1.000
_cell.length_b   1.000
_cell.length_c   1.000
_cell.angle_alpha   90.00
_cell.angle_beta   90.00
_cell.angle_gamma   90.00
#
_symmetry.space_group_name_H-M   'P 1'
#
loop_
_entity.id
_entity.type
_entity.pdbx_description
1 polymer ?
#
loop_
_entity_poly.entity_id
_entity_poly.type
_entity_poly.pdbx_seq_one_letter_code
_entity_poly.pdbx_strand_id
1 'polypeptide(L)'
;MKAKNLVVAMLAALGASSASAALVNLNGLGYVTYGDGNSYSLAVANYFACGFEYGPGCPYNVKGSPGASETDPRIYIVQGAGGHIDNENANIDDAFDAANNELFFTMTSANEPGSDGNKNATFTGDKTNTWDATLGALDQSFDFSKNLMTFFFVNNEPNSNDGLTQNLAVWARVTLTNLAGTTVYKTFDVTNDPRTSEQRDGDGIGDLPAPGYGPPPVGGGVPYGDVTLYTSEGNAPEITDFAMSGGQVCVDENTSALVDCTTASAGSFDAINHNLGENQAPYAITIPELDDFIGGLMAAGSNLDDYVMRVDLRYGCVSPPFTINTQGNDSCAGYGTAVSQDNNFEQVFISTRLATQRVPEPGTLALLGSGLLGFAAARRSRKS
;
A
#
# COMPACT_ATOMS: atom_id res chain seq x y z
N MET A 1 -20.01 -57.57 36.55
CA MET A 1 -18.57 -57.52 36.17
C MET A 1 -18.50 -56.97 34.75
N LYS A 2 -17.85 -55.81 34.57
CA LYS A 2 -17.46 -55.11 33.31
C LYS A 2 -18.61 -54.58 32.42
N ALA A 3 -18.96 -53.29 32.50
CA ALA A 3 -18.32 -52.10 31.87
C ALA A 3 -18.56 -52.04 30.35
N LYS A 4 -19.52 -51.21 29.90
CA LYS A 4 -19.32 -49.82 29.40
C LYS A 4 -18.59 -49.77 28.04
N ASN A 5 -19.27 -49.26 27.00
CA ASN A 5 -18.92 -47.96 26.39
C ASN A 5 -19.82 -47.65 25.19
N LEU A 6 -20.69 -46.66 25.41
CA LEU A 6 -21.35 -45.84 24.41
C LEU A 6 -20.27 -44.86 23.88
N VAL A 7 -19.90 -44.92 22.61
CA VAL A 7 -19.07 -43.89 21.98
C VAL A 7 -20.02 -42.95 21.24
N VAL A 8 -20.31 -41.82 21.88
CA VAL A 8 -20.85 -40.63 21.22
C VAL A 8 -19.64 -39.93 20.59
N ALA A 9 -19.55 -39.96 19.27
CA ALA A 9 -18.62 -39.10 18.54
C ALA A 9 -19.26 -37.71 18.45
N MET A 10 -18.80 -36.79 19.29
CA MET A 10 -19.03 -35.35 19.10
C MET A 10 -18.29 -34.94 17.82
N LEU A 11 -19.04 -34.57 16.79
CA LEU A 11 -18.53 -33.68 15.74
C LEU A 11 -18.30 -32.30 16.38
N ALA A 12 -17.08 -32.05 16.83
CA ALA A 12 -16.60 -30.70 16.99
C ALA A 12 -16.21 -30.19 15.60
N ALA A 13 -17.17 -29.54 14.92
CA ALA A 13 -16.84 -28.66 13.80
C ALA A 13 -16.18 -27.40 14.40
N LEU A 14 -14.90 -27.52 14.75
CA LEU A 14 -14.03 -26.36 14.88
C LEU A 14 -13.87 -25.79 13.47
N GLY A 15 -14.40 -24.58 13.28
CA GLY A 15 -14.27 -23.84 12.03
C GLY A 15 -12.80 -23.78 11.64
N ALA A 16 -12.46 -24.47 10.56
CA ALA A 16 -11.24 -24.18 9.84
C ALA A 16 -11.41 -22.76 9.29
N SER A 17 -10.63 -21.81 9.80
CA SER A 17 -10.42 -20.53 9.13
C SER A 17 -9.93 -20.86 7.72
N SER A 18 -10.80 -20.70 6.73
CA SER A 18 -10.42 -20.74 5.33
C SER A 18 -9.53 -19.52 5.09
N ALA A 19 -8.22 -19.74 5.14
CA ALA A 19 -7.26 -18.70 4.78
C ALA A 19 -7.57 -18.19 3.37
N SER A 20 -7.76 -16.88 3.23
CA SER A 20 -8.02 -16.28 1.93
C SER A 20 -6.77 -16.38 1.06
N ALA A 21 -6.97 -16.73 -0.21
CA ALA A 21 -5.92 -16.56 -1.21
C ALA A 21 -5.54 -15.08 -1.30
N ALA A 22 -4.29 -14.81 -1.67
CA ALA A 22 -3.86 -13.44 -1.93
C ALA A 22 -4.72 -12.80 -3.03
N LEU A 23 -5.12 -11.55 -2.82
CA LEU A 23 -5.93 -10.80 -3.78
C LEU A 23 -5.17 -10.56 -5.09
N VAL A 24 -3.86 -10.31 -5.02
CA VAL A 24 -3.03 -10.02 -6.19
C VAL A 24 -1.65 -10.69 -6.12
N ASN A 25 -1.04 -10.96 -7.27
CA ASN A 25 0.35 -11.41 -7.37
C ASN A 25 1.19 -10.36 -8.12
N LEU A 26 1.97 -9.57 -7.40
CA LEU A 26 2.79 -8.50 -7.99
C LEU A 26 4.17 -8.98 -8.49
N ASN A 27 4.47 -10.27 -8.39
CA ASN A 27 5.79 -10.79 -8.74
C ASN A 27 6.09 -10.59 -10.24
N GLY A 28 7.24 -9.97 -10.52
CA GLY A 28 7.69 -9.70 -11.89
C GLY A 28 7.07 -8.46 -12.53
N LEU A 29 6.21 -7.72 -11.82
CA LEU A 29 5.72 -6.42 -12.26
C LEU A 29 6.73 -5.31 -11.97
N GLY A 30 6.71 -4.28 -12.83
CA GLY A 30 7.45 -3.05 -12.61
C GLY A 30 6.82 -2.17 -11.54
N TYR A 31 7.66 -1.42 -10.84
CA TYR A 31 7.23 -0.46 -9.82
C TYR A 31 8.12 0.78 -9.81
N VAL A 32 7.60 1.86 -9.21
CA VAL A 32 8.35 3.06 -8.88
C VAL A 32 8.43 3.19 -7.36
N THR A 33 9.62 3.45 -6.84
CA THR A 33 9.88 3.59 -5.42
C THR A 33 9.75 5.05 -4.97
N TYR A 34 8.97 5.27 -3.93
CA TYR A 34 8.70 6.54 -3.26
C TYR A 34 8.99 6.35 -1.76
N GLY A 35 10.16 6.79 -1.30
CA GLY A 35 10.62 6.56 0.08
C GLY A 35 10.69 5.06 0.40
N ASP A 36 9.95 4.65 1.43
CA ASP A 36 9.85 3.24 1.88
C ASP A 36 8.85 2.41 1.04
N GLY A 37 8.10 3.04 0.13
CA GLY A 37 7.01 2.43 -0.62
C GLY A 37 7.37 2.11 -2.07
N ASN A 38 6.93 0.95 -2.56
CA ASN A 38 6.92 0.62 -3.99
C ASN A 38 5.50 0.72 -4.54
N SER A 39 5.28 1.58 -5.53
CA SER A 39 4.01 1.76 -6.22
C SER A 39 3.99 0.98 -7.53
N TYR A 40 2.99 0.11 -7.68
CA TYR A 40 2.72 -0.69 -8.86
C TYR A 40 1.49 -0.15 -9.58
N SER A 41 1.58 0.00 -10.90
CA SER A 41 0.41 0.29 -11.73
C SER A 41 -0.29 -1.01 -12.13
N LEU A 42 -1.47 -1.25 -11.56
CA LEU A 42 -2.32 -2.38 -11.92
C LEU A 42 -2.98 -2.15 -13.30
N ALA A 43 -3.26 -0.89 -13.64
CA ALA A 43 -3.81 -0.52 -14.95
C ALA A 43 -2.84 -0.85 -16.09
N VAL A 44 -1.56 -0.48 -15.95
CA VAL A 44 -0.52 -0.83 -16.93
C VAL A 44 -0.29 -2.34 -16.98
N ALA A 45 -0.28 -3.01 -15.82
CA ALA A 45 -0.12 -4.46 -15.76
C ALA A 45 -1.28 -5.20 -16.45
N ASN A 46 -2.53 -4.76 -16.26
CA ASN A 46 -3.69 -5.30 -16.96
C ASN A 46 -3.63 -5.01 -18.46
N TYR A 47 -3.23 -3.80 -18.85
CA TYR A 47 -3.11 -3.43 -20.26
C TYR A 47 -2.22 -4.43 -21.02
N PHE A 48 -1.05 -4.76 -20.47
CA PHE A 48 -0.16 -5.75 -21.09
C PHE A 48 -0.62 -7.21 -20.93
N ALA A 49 -1.41 -7.52 -19.90
CA ALA A 49 -1.87 -8.90 -19.66
C ALA A 49 -3.14 -9.28 -20.43
N CYS A 50 -4.08 -8.34 -20.61
CA CYS A 50 -5.41 -8.59 -21.17
C CYS A 50 -5.85 -7.56 -22.23
N GLY A 51 -5.07 -6.51 -22.50
CA GLY A 51 -5.38 -5.49 -23.51
C GLY A 51 -6.31 -4.35 -23.04
N PHE A 52 -6.63 -4.29 -21.76
CA PHE A 52 -7.50 -3.27 -21.14
C PHE A 52 -6.92 -2.84 -19.79
N GLU A 53 -7.20 -1.63 -19.33
CA GLU A 53 -6.71 -1.13 -18.03
C GLU A 53 -7.35 -1.88 -16.84
N TYR A 54 -8.57 -2.38 -17.04
CA TYR A 54 -9.30 -3.19 -16.06
C TYR A 54 -10.39 -4.01 -16.73
N GLY A 55 -10.95 -4.96 -15.98
CA GLY A 55 -12.12 -5.72 -16.41
C GLY A 55 -12.11 -7.18 -16.01
N PRO A 56 -13.25 -7.88 -16.20
CA PRO A 56 -13.35 -9.30 -15.92
C PRO A 56 -12.33 -10.10 -16.74
N GLY A 57 -11.57 -10.97 -16.07
CA GLY A 57 -10.55 -11.82 -16.70
C GLY A 57 -9.15 -11.19 -16.76
N CYS A 58 -8.98 -9.92 -16.41
CA CYS A 58 -7.67 -9.31 -16.24
C CYS A 58 -7.07 -9.72 -14.87
N PRO A 59 -5.81 -10.18 -14.82
CA PRO A 59 -5.23 -10.80 -13.63
C PRO A 59 -4.94 -9.83 -12.47
N TYR A 60 -4.89 -8.53 -12.75
CA TYR A 60 -4.65 -7.46 -11.77
C TYR A 60 -5.89 -6.56 -11.62
N ASN A 61 -7.08 -7.06 -11.99
CA ASN A 61 -8.32 -6.34 -11.80
C ASN A 61 -8.77 -6.40 -10.34
N VAL A 62 -8.34 -5.42 -9.56
CA VAL A 62 -8.73 -5.24 -8.16
C VAL A 62 -9.88 -4.25 -8.09
N LYS A 63 -11.03 -4.67 -7.55
CA LYS A 63 -12.15 -3.76 -7.34
C LYS A 63 -11.86 -2.78 -6.20
N GLY A 64 -12.38 -1.56 -6.25
CA GLY A 64 -12.39 -0.62 -5.12
C GLY A 64 -13.53 -0.93 -4.16
N SER A 65 -14.75 -0.93 -4.71
CA SER A 65 -15.98 -1.37 -4.06
C SER A 65 -16.31 -2.85 -4.39
N PRO A 66 -15.97 -3.83 -3.54
CA PRO A 66 -16.25 -5.23 -3.80
C PRO A 66 -17.75 -5.48 -3.84
N GLY A 67 -18.20 -6.30 -4.79
CA GLY A 67 -19.59 -6.75 -4.80
C GLY A 67 -19.86 -7.78 -3.71
N ALA A 68 -21.13 -8.01 -3.36
CA ALA A 68 -21.54 -8.95 -2.30
C ALA A 68 -21.06 -10.42 -2.48
N SER A 69 -20.53 -10.78 -3.66
CA SER A 69 -19.97 -12.11 -3.95
C SER A 69 -18.45 -12.18 -3.82
N GLU A 70 -17.75 -11.06 -3.62
CA GLU A 70 -16.32 -11.04 -3.38
C GLU A 70 -16.04 -11.22 -1.89
N THR A 71 -15.15 -12.16 -1.58
CA THR A 71 -14.88 -12.61 -0.21
C THR A 71 -13.45 -12.33 0.22
N ASP A 72 -12.66 -11.68 -0.62
CA ASP A 72 -11.28 -11.36 -0.28
C ASP A 72 -11.24 -10.34 0.86
N PRO A 73 -10.44 -10.56 1.91
CA PRO A 73 -10.41 -9.69 3.07
C PRO A 73 -9.89 -8.32 2.67
N ARG A 74 -10.63 -7.29 3.07
CA ARG A 74 -10.32 -5.88 2.83
C ARG A 74 -10.57 -5.11 4.11
N ILE A 75 -9.64 -4.24 4.45
CA ILE A 75 -9.73 -3.33 5.59
C ILE A 75 -9.61 -1.91 5.05
N TYR A 76 -10.65 -1.10 5.21
CA TYR A 76 -10.72 0.24 4.65
C TYR A 76 -10.09 1.25 5.61
N ILE A 77 -9.17 2.07 5.09
CA ILE A 77 -8.55 3.18 5.82
C ILE A 77 -9.35 4.47 5.56
N VAL A 78 -9.71 4.69 4.29
CA VAL A 78 -10.57 5.80 3.86
C VAL A 78 -11.61 5.24 2.91
N GLN A 79 -12.86 5.66 3.11
CA GLN A 79 -13.93 5.41 2.17
C GLN A 79 -14.37 6.72 1.51
N GLY A 80 -14.52 6.69 0.18
CA GLY A 80 -15.00 7.81 -0.61
C GLY A 80 -16.41 8.24 -0.24
N ALA A 81 -16.81 9.43 -0.67
CA ALA A 81 -18.07 10.07 -0.34
C ALA A 81 -19.31 9.17 -0.49
N GLY A 82 -20.02 8.88 0.61
CA GLY A 82 -21.27 8.11 0.58
C GLY A 82 -21.61 7.30 1.82
N GLY A 83 -20.67 7.11 2.75
CA GLY A 83 -20.95 6.54 4.08
C GLY A 83 -19.81 5.73 4.68
N HIS A 84 -19.87 5.61 6.00
CA HIS A 84 -18.96 4.87 6.87
C HIS A 84 -18.87 3.38 6.50
N ILE A 85 -17.66 2.82 6.49
CA ILE A 85 -17.42 1.37 6.41
C ILE A 85 -16.91 0.87 7.76
N ASP A 86 -17.67 -0.07 8.34
CA ASP A 86 -17.28 -0.84 9.51
C ASP A 86 -16.29 -1.93 9.08
N ASN A 87 -15.09 -1.95 9.66
CA ASN A 87 -14.07 -2.98 9.40
C ASN A 87 -14.33 -4.27 10.21
N GLU A 88 -15.43 -4.30 10.98
CA GLU A 88 -16.00 -5.42 11.73
C GLU A 88 -15.01 -6.07 12.72
N ASN A 89 -14.01 -5.32 13.18
CA ASN A 89 -13.01 -5.77 14.15
C ASN A 89 -12.80 -4.74 15.25
N ALA A 90 -12.87 -5.17 16.51
CA ALA A 90 -12.78 -4.28 17.66
C ALA A 90 -11.39 -3.67 17.90
N ASN A 91 -10.34 -4.12 17.20
CA ASN A 91 -8.96 -3.62 17.32
C ASN A 91 -8.43 -3.04 16.00
N ILE A 92 -9.33 -2.61 15.12
CA ILE A 92 -9.06 -1.95 13.85
C ILE A 92 -10.06 -0.81 13.75
N ASP A 93 -9.58 0.41 13.53
CA ASP A 93 -10.45 1.54 13.26
C ASP A 93 -11.31 1.28 12.03
N ASP A 94 -12.52 1.82 12.05
CA ASP A 94 -13.35 1.88 10.86
C ASP A 94 -12.75 2.85 9.82
N ALA A 95 -13.31 2.92 8.62
CA ALA A 95 -12.77 3.80 7.59
C ALA A 95 -13.00 5.29 7.95
N PHE A 96 -12.00 6.14 7.71
CA PHE A 96 -12.20 7.60 7.75
C PHE A 96 -13.18 8.02 6.66
N ASP A 97 -14.02 9.00 6.99
CA ASP A 97 -14.92 9.62 6.04
C ASP A 97 -14.12 10.57 5.14
N ALA A 98 -14.09 10.28 3.84
CA ALA A 98 -13.49 11.20 2.89
C ALA A 98 -14.30 12.51 2.86
N ALA A 99 -13.62 13.65 2.99
CA ALA A 99 -14.29 14.93 3.25
C ALA A 99 -15.00 15.48 1.99
N ASN A 100 -16.33 15.60 2.03
CA ASN A 100 -17.11 16.13 0.91
C ASN A 100 -16.76 17.61 0.60
N ASN A 101 -16.42 17.90 -0.67
CA ASN A 101 -16.07 19.24 -1.18
C ASN A 101 -14.79 19.87 -0.60
N GLU A 102 -13.82 19.09 -0.12
CA GLU A 102 -12.52 19.61 0.34
C GLU A 102 -11.38 19.34 -0.62
N LEU A 103 -10.75 20.39 -1.16
CA LEU A 103 -9.61 20.29 -2.10
C LEU A 103 -8.41 19.49 -1.60
N PHE A 104 -8.32 19.23 -0.29
CA PHE A 104 -7.22 18.51 0.31
C PHE A 104 -7.70 17.70 1.52
N PHE A 105 -7.59 16.38 1.42
CA PHE A 105 -7.87 15.46 2.50
C PHE A 105 -6.68 15.36 3.46
N THR A 106 -6.99 15.45 4.75
CA THR A 106 -6.11 15.06 5.84
C THR A 106 -6.93 14.35 6.90
N MET A 107 -6.32 13.39 7.59
CA MET A 107 -6.95 12.77 8.76
C MET A 107 -7.00 13.79 9.91
N THR A 108 -8.19 13.99 10.45
CA THR A 108 -8.48 14.91 11.55
C THR A 108 -9.54 14.31 12.45
N SER A 109 -9.74 14.89 13.63
CA SER A 109 -10.83 14.48 14.53
C SER A 109 -12.23 14.77 13.97
N ALA A 110 -12.35 15.57 12.91
CA ALA A 110 -13.64 15.91 12.30
C ALA A 110 -14.13 14.85 11.30
N ASN A 111 -13.22 14.05 10.74
CA ASN A 111 -13.51 12.97 9.79
C ASN A 111 -13.04 11.60 10.29
N GLU A 112 -12.65 11.55 11.56
CA GLU A 112 -12.31 10.31 12.26
C GLU A 112 -13.55 9.41 12.37
N PRO A 113 -13.39 8.09 12.23
CA PRO A 113 -14.51 7.16 12.33
C PRO A 113 -15.22 7.35 13.68
N GLY A 114 -16.57 7.35 13.65
CA GLY A 114 -17.42 7.55 14.83
C GLY A 114 -17.58 9.01 15.31
N SER A 115 -16.96 9.98 14.65
CA SER A 115 -17.15 11.42 14.92
C SER A 115 -18.58 11.92 14.62
N ASP A 116 -19.30 11.24 13.71
CA ASP A 116 -20.68 11.50 13.34
C ASP A 116 -21.71 10.70 14.18
N GLY A 117 -21.25 9.94 15.18
CA GLY A 117 -22.08 9.07 16.01
C GLY A 117 -22.19 7.61 15.52
N ASN A 118 -21.49 7.25 14.43
CA ASN A 118 -21.29 5.84 14.05
C ASN A 118 -20.39 5.11 15.06
N LYS A 119 -20.33 3.78 14.96
CA LYS A 119 -19.36 3.01 15.73
C LYS A 119 -17.96 3.38 15.25
N ASN A 120 -17.04 3.46 16.20
CA ASN A 120 -15.62 3.29 15.94
C ASN A 120 -15.12 2.25 16.92
N ALA A 121 -14.16 1.44 16.50
CA ALA A 121 -13.43 0.57 17.40
C ALA A 121 -12.58 1.43 18.34
N THR A 122 -13.12 1.88 19.48
CA THR A 122 -12.28 2.53 20.48
C THR A 122 -11.49 1.44 21.22
N PHE A 123 -10.23 1.23 20.85
CA PHE A 123 -9.36 0.22 21.46
C PHE A 123 -8.12 0.83 22.12
N THR A 124 -7.41 0.04 22.93
CA THR A 124 -6.14 0.51 23.50
C THR A 124 -5.11 0.57 22.39
N GLY A 125 -4.72 1.77 21.96
CA GLY A 125 -3.83 1.93 20.81
C GLY A 125 -4.30 3.03 19.86
N ASP A 126 -5.62 3.20 19.80
CA ASP A 126 -6.35 4.21 19.04
C ASP A 126 -5.88 5.64 19.38
N LYS A 127 -5.67 6.44 18.34
CA LYS A 127 -5.21 7.82 18.36
C LYS A 127 -5.98 8.64 17.34
N THR A 128 -6.46 9.77 17.84
CA THR A 128 -7.09 10.78 16.99
C THR A 128 -6.16 11.25 15.87
N ASN A 129 -6.74 11.51 14.69
CA ASN A 129 -6.07 11.95 13.46
C ASN A 129 -5.17 10.90 12.77
N THR A 130 -5.23 9.63 13.17
CA THR A 130 -4.63 8.52 12.42
C THR A 130 -5.62 7.38 12.32
N TRP A 131 -5.49 6.55 11.29
CA TRP A 131 -6.17 5.27 11.24
C TRP A 131 -5.30 4.21 11.90
N ASP A 132 -5.84 3.53 12.89
CA ASP A 132 -5.09 2.64 13.77
C ASP A 132 -5.60 1.20 13.73
N ALA A 133 -4.67 0.25 13.78
CA ALA A 133 -5.00 -1.17 13.90
C ALA A 133 -3.90 -1.93 14.65
N THR A 134 -4.29 -2.90 15.48
CA THR A 134 -3.31 -3.85 16.02
C THR A 134 -2.81 -4.80 14.93
N LEU A 135 -1.52 -5.12 14.93
CA LEU A 135 -0.97 -6.10 13.98
C LEU A 135 -1.61 -7.48 14.14
N GLY A 136 -2.02 -7.85 15.36
CA GLY A 136 -2.72 -9.11 15.61
C GLY A 136 -4.12 -9.18 15.01
N ALA A 137 -4.85 -8.07 14.94
CA ALA A 137 -6.14 -8.02 14.25
C ALA A 137 -6.00 -8.04 12.72
N LEU A 138 -4.95 -7.40 12.18
CA LEU A 138 -4.62 -7.48 10.76
C LEU A 138 -4.17 -8.89 10.37
N ASP A 139 -3.38 -9.57 11.21
CA ASP A 139 -2.99 -10.97 11.00
C ASP A 139 -4.20 -11.91 11.00
N GLN A 140 -5.19 -11.68 11.87
CA GLN A 140 -6.46 -12.43 11.83
C GLN A 140 -7.21 -12.26 10.51
N SER A 141 -7.13 -11.07 9.91
CA SER A 141 -7.82 -10.74 8.66
C SER A 141 -7.08 -11.26 7.43
N PHE A 142 -5.74 -11.22 7.45
CA PHE A 142 -4.91 -11.43 6.27
C PHE A 142 -4.05 -12.69 6.29
N ASP A 143 -3.83 -13.29 7.47
CA ASP A 143 -2.92 -14.41 7.69
C ASP A 143 -1.51 -14.09 7.14
N PHE A 144 -0.72 -13.36 7.92
CA PHE A 144 0.63 -12.94 7.54
C PHE A 144 1.60 -14.11 7.35
N SER A 145 1.23 -15.32 7.77
CA SER A 145 2.02 -16.53 7.48
C SER A 145 1.93 -16.96 6.02
N LYS A 146 0.92 -16.49 5.28
CA LYS A 146 0.65 -16.84 3.89
C LYS A 146 0.69 -15.65 2.95
N ASN A 147 0.34 -14.47 3.44
CA ASN A 147 0.12 -13.29 2.65
C ASN A 147 0.96 -12.11 3.16
N LEU A 148 1.27 -11.18 2.27
CA LEU A 148 1.89 -9.90 2.63
C LEU A 148 0.89 -8.77 2.43
N MET A 149 1.02 -7.74 3.25
CA MET A 149 0.10 -6.62 3.25
C MET A 149 0.33 -5.74 2.02
N THR A 150 -0.75 -5.18 1.47
CA THR A 150 -0.67 -4.27 0.33
C THR A 150 -1.77 -3.23 0.43
N PHE A 151 -1.40 -1.97 0.25
CA PHE A 151 -2.32 -0.84 0.23
C PHE A 151 -2.79 -0.60 -1.20
N PHE A 152 -4.06 -0.33 -1.39
CA PHE A 152 -4.65 -0.04 -2.69
C PHE A 152 -5.23 1.36 -2.65
N PHE A 153 -4.93 2.14 -3.70
CA PHE A 153 -5.46 3.49 -3.86
C PHE A 153 -6.40 3.50 -5.07
N VAL A 154 -7.65 3.86 -4.82
CA VAL A 154 -8.71 4.05 -5.83
C VAL A 154 -8.71 5.52 -6.21
N ASN A 155 -8.23 5.83 -7.42
CA ASN A 155 -8.21 7.19 -7.96
C ASN A 155 -9.50 7.46 -8.73
N ASN A 156 -10.28 8.46 -8.33
CA ASN A 156 -11.60 8.73 -8.88
C ASN A 156 -11.82 10.21 -9.26
N GLU A 157 -10.77 10.91 -9.69
CA GLU A 157 -10.89 12.29 -10.13
C GLU A 157 -11.82 12.49 -11.35
N PRO A 158 -12.32 13.70 -11.68
CA PRO A 158 -13.11 13.93 -12.87
C PRO A 158 -12.28 13.75 -14.14
N ASN A 159 -12.76 12.90 -15.05
CA ASN A 159 -12.23 12.79 -16.40
C ASN A 159 -12.71 13.93 -17.32
N SER A 160 -12.58 15.20 -16.88
CA SER A 160 -13.39 16.27 -17.47
C SER A 160 -12.73 17.14 -18.54
N ASN A 161 -11.40 17.21 -18.75
CA ASN A 161 -10.86 18.02 -19.87
C ASN A 161 -9.52 17.60 -20.49
N ASP A 162 -8.70 16.75 -19.88
CA ASP A 162 -7.54 16.04 -20.46
C ASP A 162 -6.96 15.12 -19.36
N GLY A 163 -6.12 14.15 -19.70
CA GLY A 163 -5.54 13.22 -18.71
C GLY A 163 -4.71 13.90 -17.61
N LEU A 164 -4.39 15.20 -17.76
CA LEU A 164 -3.60 15.97 -16.80
C LEU A 164 -4.44 16.54 -15.66
N THR A 165 -5.77 16.55 -15.76
CA THR A 165 -6.68 16.97 -14.67
C THR A 165 -7.13 15.82 -13.76
N GLN A 166 -6.53 14.64 -13.88
CA GLN A 166 -6.90 13.43 -13.11
C GLN A 166 -5.85 13.03 -12.07
N ASN A 167 -4.90 13.93 -11.82
CA ASN A 167 -3.79 13.69 -10.91
C ASN A 167 -4.22 14.01 -9.48
N LEU A 168 -3.64 13.31 -8.51
CA LEU A 168 -3.70 13.63 -7.09
C LEU A 168 -2.30 13.69 -6.51
N ALA A 169 -2.03 14.65 -5.63
CA ALA A 169 -0.84 14.61 -4.79
C ALA A 169 -1.18 13.70 -3.62
N VAL A 170 -0.33 12.72 -3.32
CA VAL A 170 -0.55 11.72 -2.28
C VAL A 170 0.70 11.57 -1.44
N TRP A 171 0.53 11.56 -0.13
CA TRP A 171 1.55 11.20 0.84
C TRP A 171 0.94 10.32 1.91
N ALA A 172 1.70 9.35 2.40
CA ALA A 172 1.28 8.52 3.51
C ALA A 172 2.45 8.18 4.43
N ARG A 173 2.14 8.04 5.72
CA ARG A 173 3.04 7.52 6.74
C ARG A 173 2.42 6.34 7.44
N VAL A 174 3.21 5.29 7.64
CA VAL A 174 2.89 4.16 8.50
C VAL A 174 3.84 4.15 9.70
N THR A 175 3.29 4.23 10.90
CA THR A 175 4.09 4.17 12.15
C THR A 175 3.71 2.95 12.97
N LEU A 176 4.71 2.15 13.38
CA LEU A 176 4.53 1.04 14.30
C LEU A 176 4.91 1.45 15.72
N THR A 177 4.00 1.26 16.67
CA THR A 177 4.24 1.56 18.08
C THR A 177 3.79 0.44 19.01
N ASN A 178 4.05 0.59 20.30
CA ASN A 178 3.35 -0.18 21.33
C ASN A 178 1.89 0.31 21.51
N LEU A 179 1.09 -0.47 22.25
CA LEU A 179 -0.30 -0.14 22.61
C LEU A 179 -0.48 1.23 23.29
N ALA A 180 0.47 1.66 24.11
CA ALA A 180 0.37 2.96 24.79
C ALA A 180 0.72 4.16 23.87
N GLY A 181 1.29 3.91 22.69
CA GLY A 181 1.84 4.94 21.80
C GLY A 181 3.08 5.66 22.36
N THR A 182 3.72 5.12 23.38
CA THR A 182 4.91 5.72 24.03
C THR A 182 6.21 5.32 23.38
N THR A 183 6.22 4.22 22.64
CA THR A 183 7.41 3.70 21.96
C THR A 183 7.10 3.55 20.49
N VAL A 184 7.85 4.28 19.66
CA VAL A 184 7.86 4.10 18.21
C VAL A 184 8.93 3.08 17.86
N TYR A 185 8.54 2.00 17.19
CA TYR A 185 9.45 0.96 16.72
C TYR A 185 10.02 1.31 15.34
N LYS A 186 9.15 1.75 14.42
CA LYS A 186 9.46 2.09 13.04
C LYS A 186 8.48 3.12 12.50
N THR A 187 8.96 3.93 11.56
CA THR A 187 8.18 4.87 10.76
C THR A 187 8.56 4.64 9.31
N PHE A 188 7.57 4.55 8.44
CA PHE A 188 7.73 4.34 7.01
C PHE A 188 6.95 5.42 6.26
N ASP A 189 7.59 6.15 5.36
CA ASP A 189 6.99 7.20 4.56
C ASP A 189 6.95 6.80 3.08
N VAL A 190 5.76 6.91 2.48
CA VAL A 190 5.62 6.91 1.02
C VAL A 190 5.78 8.35 0.57
N THR A 191 7.02 8.72 0.23
CA THR A 191 7.41 10.10 -0.11
C THR A 191 8.10 10.21 -1.47
N ASN A 192 7.83 11.31 -2.17
CA ASN A 192 8.51 11.70 -3.39
C ASN A 192 9.89 12.34 -3.16
N ASP A 193 10.16 12.82 -1.94
CA ASP A 193 11.41 13.48 -1.58
C ASP A 193 12.25 12.60 -0.64
N PRO A 194 13.25 11.86 -1.15
CA PRO A 194 14.08 11.00 -0.32
C PRO A 194 15.19 11.77 0.42
N ARG A 195 15.24 13.11 0.30
CA ARG A 195 16.29 13.93 0.92
C ARG A 195 16.08 14.05 2.43
N THR A 196 17.17 14.05 3.19
CA THR A 196 17.12 14.37 4.63
C THR A 196 16.83 15.85 4.85
N SER A 197 16.47 16.24 6.07
CA SER A 197 16.24 17.64 6.42
C SER A 197 17.48 18.50 6.20
N GLU A 198 18.69 17.96 6.43
CA GLU A 198 19.93 18.66 6.12
C GLU A 198 20.13 18.85 4.61
N GLN A 199 19.75 17.87 3.79
CA GLN A 199 19.88 17.98 2.32
C GLN A 199 18.87 18.95 1.68
N ARG A 200 17.98 19.53 2.48
CA ARG A 200 16.91 20.46 2.08
C ARG A 200 17.16 21.88 2.59
N ASP A 201 18.18 22.09 3.42
CA ASP A 201 18.36 23.31 4.22
C ASP A 201 18.75 24.55 3.41
N GLY A 202 19.22 24.38 2.16
CA GLY A 202 19.53 25.48 1.25
C GLY A 202 20.78 26.27 1.63
N ASP A 203 21.60 25.76 2.56
CA ASP A 203 22.81 26.42 3.05
C ASP A 203 24.05 26.18 2.17
N GLY A 204 23.92 25.32 1.16
CA GLY A 204 24.89 25.04 0.12
C GLY A 204 25.87 23.90 0.44
N ILE A 205 25.85 23.30 1.65
CA ILE A 205 26.72 22.18 2.01
C ILE A 205 25.90 20.90 2.16
N GLY A 206 25.84 20.10 1.09
CA GLY A 206 25.13 18.81 1.09
C GLY A 206 23.73 18.86 0.51
N ASP A 207 23.25 20.05 0.13
CA ASP A 207 22.01 20.26 -0.61
C ASP A 207 21.93 19.40 -1.88
N LEU A 208 20.82 18.69 -2.02
CA LEU A 208 20.46 18.01 -3.25
C LEU A 208 19.30 18.74 -3.92
N PRO A 209 19.22 18.79 -5.26
CA PRO A 209 18.08 19.40 -5.95
C PRO A 209 16.78 18.69 -5.56
N ALA A 210 15.68 19.45 -5.51
CA ALA A 210 14.36 18.89 -5.30
C ALA A 210 14.02 17.83 -6.37
N PRO A 211 13.29 16.77 -6.01
CA PRO A 211 12.85 15.78 -6.97
C PRO A 211 11.93 16.41 -8.03
N GLY A 212 11.83 15.74 -9.18
CA GLY A 212 10.82 16.07 -10.18
C GLY A 212 9.40 15.91 -9.62
N TYR A 213 8.44 16.61 -10.22
CA TYR A 213 7.02 16.48 -9.92
C TYR A 213 6.23 16.45 -11.21
N GLY A 214 5.48 15.37 -11.44
CA GLY A 214 4.82 15.10 -12.72
C GLY A 214 4.55 13.60 -12.90
N PRO A 215 3.91 13.18 -14.01
CA PRO A 215 3.84 11.78 -14.37
C PRO A 215 5.25 11.24 -14.73
N PRO A 216 5.50 9.93 -14.54
CA PRO A 216 6.73 9.31 -15.02
C PRO A 216 6.97 9.56 -16.52
N PRO A 217 8.22 9.69 -16.99
CA PRO A 217 9.48 9.57 -16.23
C PRO A 217 9.96 10.89 -15.60
N VAL A 218 9.21 11.99 -15.74
CA VAL A 218 9.59 13.32 -15.22
C VAL A 218 9.21 13.48 -13.74
N GLY A 219 8.19 12.74 -13.29
CA GLY A 219 7.84 12.57 -11.89
C GLY A 219 9.01 12.10 -11.04
N GLY A 220 9.01 12.46 -9.76
CA GLY A 220 9.96 11.89 -8.81
C GLY A 220 9.68 10.41 -8.55
N GLY A 221 10.35 9.87 -7.54
CA GLY A 221 10.46 8.44 -7.35
C GLY A 221 11.49 7.78 -8.29
N VAL A 222 11.86 6.55 -7.99
CA VAL A 222 12.92 5.81 -8.69
C VAL A 222 12.35 4.50 -9.25
N PRO A 223 12.30 4.31 -10.59
CA PRO A 223 11.90 3.04 -11.18
C PRO A 223 12.80 1.91 -10.66
N TYR A 224 12.21 0.84 -10.14
CA TYR A 224 12.92 -0.26 -9.48
C TYR A 224 13.90 0.20 -8.39
N GLY A 225 13.54 1.24 -7.65
CA GLY A 225 14.36 1.78 -6.58
C GLY A 225 14.58 0.81 -5.42
N ASP A 226 15.57 1.14 -4.60
CA ASP A 226 15.90 0.44 -3.37
C ASP A 226 15.33 1.22 -2.19
N VAL A 227 14.29 0.66 -1.56
CA VAL A 227 13.62 1.27 -0.39
C VAL A 227 14.58 1.51 0.78
N THR A 228 15.64 0.69 0.90
CA THR A 228 16.58 0.78 2.04
C THR A 228 17.50 2.00 2.00
N LEU A 229 17.44 2.79 0.92
CA LEU A 229 18.19 4.03 0.79
C LEU A 229 17.49 5.23 1.44
N TYR A 230 16.21 5.08 1.79
CA TYR A 230 15.45 6.09 2.50
C TYR A 230 15.30 5.69 3.98
N THR A 231 15.15 6.69 4.85
CA THR A 231 14.78 6.47 6.25
C THR A 231 14.00 7.69 6.71
N SER A 232 12.79 7.46 7.20
CA SER A 232 11.95 8.54 7.74
C SER A 232 12.63 9.23 8.93
N GLU A 233 12.67 10.56 8.91
CA GLU A 233 13.08 11.40 10.04
C GLU A 233 11.91 11.70 11.01
N GLY A 234 10.70 11.24 10.69
CA GLY A 234 9.49 11.50 11.47
C GLY A 234 8.97 12.94 11.37
N ASN A 235 9.54 13.79 10.52
CA ASN A 235 9.09 15.16 10.29
C ASN A 235 7.72 15.19 9.60
N ALA A 236 6.98 16.29 9.73
CA ALA A 236 5.75 16.48 8.94
C ALA A 236 6.10 16.59 7.44
N PRO A 237 5.23 16.10 6.53
CA PRO A 237 5.50 16.21 5.11
C PRO A 237 5.46 17.67 4.66
N GLU A 238 6.35 18.00 3.73
CA GLU A 238 6.31 19.23 2.96
C GLU A 238 5.78 18.94 1.55
N ILE A 239 5.60 20.00 0.75
CA ILE A 239 5.05 19.92 -0.60
C ILE A 239 5.81 18.94 -1.51
N THR A 240 7.13 18.85 -1.36
CA THR A 240 8.00 17.98 -2.18
C THR A 240 7.85 16.50 -1.85
N ASP A 241 7.32 16.17 -0.66
CA ASP A 241 7.09 14.79 -0.22
C ASP A 241 5.90 14.13 -0.92
N PHE A 242 4.97 14.91 -1.48
CA PHE A 242 3.80 14.35 -2.13
C PHE A 242 4.16 13.75 -3.48
N ALA A 243 3.78 12.50 -3.71
CA ALA A 243 3.89 11.85 -5.00
C ALA A 243 2.64 12.16 -5.85
N MET A 244 2.84 12.34 -7.15
CA MET A 244 1.71 12.45 -8.08
C MET A 244 1.18 11.05 -8.41
N SER A 245 -0.10 10.77 -8.17
CA SER A 245 -0.71 9.48 -8.46
C SER A 245 -0.55 9.11 -9.94
N GLY A 246 -0.74 10.07 -10.85
CA GLY A 246 -0.56 9.88 -12.29
C GLY A 246 -1.85 9.45 -12.98
N GLY A 247 -2.83 10.34 -13.11
CA GLY A 247 -4.14 10.05 -13.71
C GLY A 247 -4.08 9.42 -15.09
N GLN A 248 -3.09 9.77 -15.91
CA GLN A 248 -2.75 9.09 -17.14
C GLN A 248 -1.24 8.82 -17.21
N VAL A 249 -0.88 7.60 -17.59
CA VAL A 249 0.51 7.15 -17.74
C VAL A 249 0.72 6.65 -19.16
N CYS A 250 1.80 7.06 -19.80
CA CYS A 250 2.10 6.67 -21.19
C CYS A 250 3.20 5.62 -21.24
N VAL A 251 3.00 4.61 -22.08
CA VAL A 251 3.97 3.54 -22.34
C VAL A 251 4.32 3.50 -23.82
N ASP A 252 5.60 3.39 -24.14
CA ASP A 252 6.06 3.21 -25.51
C ASP A 252 5.59 1.85 -26.05
N GLU A 253 4.95 1.84 -27.22
CA GLU A 253 4.34 0.64 -27.81
C GLU A 253 5.37 -0.45 -28.16
N ASN A 254 6.64 -0.08 -28.38
CA ASN A 254 7.68 -1.00 -28.86
C ASN A 254 8.53 -1.57 -27.71
N THR A 255 8.75 -0.78 -26.67
CA THR A 255 9.64 -1.10 -25.56
C THR A 255 8.89 -1.35 -24.25
N SER A 256 7.60 -1.00 -24.19
CA SER A 256 6.77 -1.04 -22.99
C SER A 256 7.33 -0.20 -21.84
N ALA A 257 8.24 0.74 -22.13
CA ALA A 257 8.83 1.64 -21.15
C ALA A 257 7.93 2.85 -20.89
N LEU A 258 7.97 3.38 -19.67
CA LEU A 258 7.29 4.63 -19.32
C LEU A 258 7.88 5.80 -20.10
N VAL A 259 7.01 6.60 -20.71
CA VAL A 259 7.38 7.79 -21.49
C VAL A 259 6.52 8.99 -21.10
N ASP A 260 7.06 10.18 -21.34
CA ASP A 260 6.32 11.41 -21.10
C ASP A 260 5.21 11.57 -22.14
N CYS A 261 3.98 11.66 -21.65
CA CYS A 261 2.76 11.82 -22.45
C CYS A 261 2.74 13.09 -23.32
N THR A 262 3.61 14.07 -23.04
CA THR A 262 3.62 15.38 -23.72
C THR A 262 4.74 15.54 -24.75
N THR A 263 5.87 14.83 -24.58
CA THR A 263 7.06 14.99 -25.44
C THR A 263 7.23 13.90 -26.48
N ALA A 264 6.35 12.89 -26.50
CA ALA A 264 6.29 11.86 -27.54
C ALA A 264 5.75 12.42 -28.87
N SER A 265 6.52 13.34 -29.43
CA SER A 265 6.44 13.80 -30.81
C SER A 265 6.84 12.61 -31.69
N ALA A 266 5.88 12.00 -32.40
CA ALA A 266 6.02 10.97 -33.47
C ALA A 266 5.52 9.53 -33.20
N GLY A 267 4.52 9.35 -32.32
CA GLY A 267 3.45 8.36 -32.53
C GLY A 267 3.76 6.87 -32.38
N SER A 268 4.14 6.42 -31.17
CA SER A 268 3.99 5.01 -30.81
C SER A 268 3.96 4.87 -29.27
N PHE A 269 2.94 5.44 -28.63
CA PHE A 269 2.71 5.23 -27.20
C PHE A 269 1.22 5.04 -26.93
N ASP A 270 0.94 4.15 -25.98
CA ASP A 270 -0.40 3.95 -25.43
C ASP A 270 -0.56 4.77 -24.16
N ALA A 271 -1.64 5.54 -24.09
CA ALA A 271 -2.00 6.34 -22.93
C ALA A 271 -2.97 5.55 -22.05
N ILE A 272 -2.51 5.11 -20.88
CA ILE A 272 -3.22 4.21 -19.98
C ILE A 272 -3.84 5.03 -18.86
N ASN A 273 -5.17 5.02 -18.80
CA ASN A 273 -5.93 5.77 -17.81
C ASN A 273 -5.85 5.07 -16.44
N HIS A 274 -5.59 5.85 -15.39
CA HIS A 274 -5.58 5.39 -14.00
C HIS A 274 -6.71 5.98 -13.18
N ASN A 275 -7.47 6.92 -13.70
CA ASN A 275 -8.77 7.26 -13.13
C ASN A 275 -9.80 6.21 -13.57
N LEU A 276 -9.96 5.16 -12.78
CA LEU A 276 -10.82 4.02 -13.12
C LEU A 276 -12.21 4.12 -12.47
N GLY A 277 -12.53 5.25 -11.84
CA GLY A 277 -13.74 5.37 -11.04
C GLY A 277 -13.59 4.76 -9.64
N GLU A 278 -14.64 4.85 -8.83
CA GLU A 278 -14.74 4.20 -7.51
C GLU A 278 -14.64 2.66 -7.54
N ASN A 279 -14.79 2.06 -8.72
CA ASN A 279 -15.00 0.62 -8.84
C ASN A 279 -13.71 -0.18 -8.94
N GLN A 280 -12.56 0.42 -9.23
CA GLN A 280 -11.30 -0.28 -9.45
C GLN A 280 -10.11 0.45 -8.81
N ALA A 281 -9.19 -0.32 -8.24
CA ALA A 281 -7.92 0.19 -7.76
C ALA A 281 -6.88 0.17 -8.89
N PRO A 282 -6.43 1.34 -9.40
CA PRO A 282 -5.34 1.44 -10.36
C PRO A 282 -3.94 1.23 -9.75
N TYR A 283 -3.77 1.45 -8.43
CA TYR A 283 -2.47 1.38 -7.76
C TYR A 283 -2.46 0.34 -6.64
N ALA A 284 -1.34 -0.38 -6.55
CA ALA A 284 -0.99 -1.19 -5.38
C ALA A 284 0.34 -0.68 -4.81
N ILE A 285 0.38 -0.43 -3.51
CA ILE A 285 1.54 0.09 -2.80
C ILE A 285 1.97 -0.94 -1.75
N THR A 286 3.25 -1.32 -1.80
CA THR A 286 3.87 -2.22 -0.82
C THR A 286 4.93 -1.47 -0.04
N ILE A 287 5.09 -1.78 1.24
CA ILE A 287 6.18 -1.25 2.08
C ILE A 287 7.05 -2.45 2.49
N PRO A 288 8.11 -2.80 1.72
CA PRO A 288 8.87 -4.02 1.97
C PRO A 288 9.51 -4.09 3.36
N GLU A 289 9.95 -2.96 3.91
CA GLU A 289 10.56 -2.93 5.24
C GLU A 289 9.53 -3.13 6.37
N LEU A 290 8.26 -2.78 6.13
CA LEU A 290 7.16 -3.13 7.03
C LEU A 290 6.90 -4.64 6.99
N ASP A 291 6.86 -5.24 5.80
CA ASP A 291 6.73 -6.69 5.64
C ASP A 291 7.87 -7.45 6.35
N ASP A 292 9.13 -6.99 6.17
CA ASP A 292 10.30 -7.58 6.82
C ASP A 292 10.25 -7.43 8.35
N PHE A 293 9.78 -6.29 8.86
CA PHE A 293 9.62 -6.07 10.30
C PHE A 293 8.56 -7.00 10.90
N ILE A 294 7.37 -7.09 10.27
CA ILE A 294 6.30 -8.00 10.70
C ILE A 294 6.78 -9.46 10.66
N GLY A 295 7.46 -9.86 9.57
CA GLY A 295 8.05 -11.19 9.44
C GLY A 295 9.08 -11.49 10.55
N GLY A 296 9.87 -10.50 10.95
CA GLY A 296 10.80 -10.59 12.08
C GLY A 296 10.09 -10.82 13.42
N LEU A 297 8.98 -10.12 13.67
CA LEU A 297 8.15 -10.32 14.87
C LEU A 297 7.56 -11.73 14.93
N MET A 298 7.02 -12.21 13.80
CA MET A 298 6.45 -13.56 13.71
C MET A 298 7.52 -14.63 13.93
N ALA A 299 8.70 -14.47 13.34
CA ALA A 299 9.82 -15.40 13.51
C ALA A 299 10.33 -15.45 14.97
N ALA A 300 10.25 -14.32 15.68
CA ALA A 300 10.59 -14.23 17.10
C ALA A 300 9.49 -14.80 18.03
N GLY A 301 8.30 -15.10 17.51
CA GLY A 301 7.15 -15.51 18.33
C GLY A 301 6.59 -14.38 19.19
N SER A 302 6.76 -13.13 18.76
CA SER A 302 6.20 -11.96 19.44
C SER A 302 4.67 -11.98 19.41
N ASN A 303 4.04 -11.40 20.43
CA ASN A 303 2.60 -11.19 20.42
C ASN A 303 2.27 -9.98 19.53
N LEU A 304 1.64 -10.19 18.38
CA LEU A 304 1.31 -9.11 17.43
C LEU A 304 0.26 -8.14 17.98
N ASP A 305 -0.54 -8.54 18.98
CA ASP A 305 -1.47 -7.64 19.66
C ASP A 305 -0.76 -6.51 20.44
N ASP A 306 0.54 -6.64 20.74
CA ASP A 306 1.29 -5.61 21.45
C ASP A 306 1.73 -4.44 20.53
N TYR A 307 1.49 -4.56 19.23
CA TYR A 307 1.94 -3.64 18.20
C TYR A 307 0.75 -2.98 17.50
N VAL A 308 0.79 -1.66 17.39
CA VAL A 308 -0.23 -0.86 16.71
C VAL A 308 0.40 -0.23 15.47
N MET A 309 -0.23 -0.46 14.32
CA MET A 309 0.03 0.25 13.08
C MET A 309 -0.86 1.48 13.03
N ARG A 310 -0.24 2.64 12.79
CA ARG A 310 -0.93 3.91 12.57
C ARG A 310 -0.67 4.41 11.17
N VAL A 311 -1.71 4.86 10.49
CA VAL A 311 -1.64 5.43 9.16
C VAL A 311 -2.03 6.91 9.24
N ASP A 312 -1.17 7.80 8.75
CA ASP A 312 -1.51 9.18 8.41
C ASP A 312 -1.51 9.26 6.89
N LEU A 313 -2.66 9.60 6.31
CA LEU A 313 -2.85 9.72 4.88
C LEU A 313 -3.28 11.15 4.54
N ARG A 314 -2.64 11.71 3.52
CA ARG A 314 -2.96 13.02 2.99
C ARG A 314 -2.95 12.98 1.48
N TYR A 315 -4.00 13.52 0.87
CA TYR A 315 -4.06 13.62 -0.57
C TYR A 315 -4.91 14.79 -1.01
N GLY A 316 -4.78 15.17 -2.28
CA GLY A 316 -5.55 16.27 -2.86
C GLY A 316 -4.65 17.29 -3.52
N CYS A 317 -5.18 18.49 -3.70
CA CYS A 317 -4.52 19.57 -4.42
C CYS A 317 -3.26 20.10 -3.76
N VAL A 318 -2.14 19.82 -4.40
CA VAL A 318 -0.87 20.49 -4.17
C VAL A 318 -0.49 21.23 -5.46
N SER A 319 -0.21 22.53 -5.35
CA SER A 319 0.37 23.32 -6.44
C SER A 319 1.84 23.61 -6.10
N PRO A 320 2.79 22.79 -6.57
CA PRO A 320 4.19 23.15 -6.46
C PRO A 320 4.46 24.45 -7.24
N PRO A 321 5.31 25.36 -6.73
CA PRO A 321 6.10 25.23 -5.51
C PRO A 321 5.47 25.79 -4.22
N PHE A 322 4.23 26.32 -4.22
CA PHE A 322 3.91 27.36 -3.21
C PHE A 322 2.56 27.32 -2.48
N THR A 323 1.65 26.34 -2.63
CA THR A 323 0.47 26.30 -1.72
C THR A 323 -0.30 24.98 -1.70
N ILE A 324 -0.67 24.55 -0.49
CA ILE A 324 -1.83 23.66 -0.26
C ILE A 324 -3.05 24.58 -0.25
N ASN A 325 -3.94 24.46 -1.25
CA ASN A 325 -5.15 25.27 -1.28
C ASN A 325 -6.23 24.60 -0.43
N THR A 326 -6.63 25.23 0.67
CA THR A 326 -7.60 24.70 1.64
C THR A 326 -8.99 25.34 1.54
N GLN A 327 -9.28 26.19 0.54
CA GLN A 327 -10.56 26.90 0.42
C GLN A 327 -11.16 26.91 -1.01
N GLY A 328 -12.43 26.51 -1.12
CA GLY A 328 -13.33 26.78 -2.25
C GLY A 328 -13.60 25.59 -3.19
N ASN A 329 -14.72 25.63 -3.92
CA ASN A 329 -15.06 24.71 -5.04
C ASN A 329 -14.27 25.01 -6.33
N ASP A 330 -13.23 25.85 -6.23
CA ASP A 330 -12.47 26.27 -7.39
C ASP A 330 -11.47 25.16 -7.72
N SER A 331 -11.78 24.41 -8.78
CA SER A 331 -10.86 23.51 -9.48
C SER A 331 -9.45 24.08 -9.42
N CYS A 332 -8.49 23.27 -8.98
CA CYS A 332 -7.09 23.67 -8.83
C CYS A 332 -6.52 24.11 -10.19
N ALA A 333 -6.70 25.39 -10.49
CA ALA A 333 -6.45 25.97 -11.80
C ALA A 333 -5.11 26.71 -11.77
N GLY A 334 -4.09 26.06 -12.32
CA GLY A 334 -2.80 26.69 -12.57
C GLY A 334 -1.73 25.68 -12.94
N TYR A 335 -1.44 25.60 -14.23
CA TYR A 335 -0.38 24.80 -14.89
C TYR A 335 -0.74 23.33 -15.15
N GLY A 336 -0.22 22.79 -16.25
CA GLY A 336 -0.49 21.45 -16.81
C GLY A 336 -0.02 20.26 -15.95
N THR A 337 -0.21 20.38 -14.65
CA THR A 337 0.05 19.46 -13.54
C THR A 337 -1.16 19.44 -12.59
N ALA A 338 -2.34 19.86 -13.07
CA ALA A 338 -3.50 20.19 -12.26
C ALA A 338 -4.00 18.98 -11.49
N VAL A 339 -3.62 18.92 -10.22
CA VAL A 339 -4.24 18.01 -9.28
C VAL A 339 -5.68 18.47 -9.11
N SER A 340 -6.65 17.68 -9.52
CA SER A 340 -8.06 17.97 -9.25
C SER A 340 -8.45 17.30 -7.94
N GLN A 341 -9.56 17.74 -7.35
CA GLN A 341 -10.25 16.97 -6.32
C GLN A 341 -11.76 17.16 -6.53
N ASP A 342 -12.54 16.07 -6.60
CA ASP A 342 -13.98 16.11 -6.87
C ASP A 342 -14.85 15.52 -5.77
N ASN A 343 -14.78 16.13 -4.60
CA ASN A 343 -15.54 15.71 -3.42
C ASN A 343 -14.99 14.45 -2.73
N ASN A 344 -13.72 14.09 -2.95
CA ASN A 344 -12.96 13.10 -2.20
C ASN A 344 -13.61 11.71 -2.32
N PHE A 345 -13.80 11.23 -3.56
CA PHE A 345 -14.30 9.87 -3.77
C PHE A 345 -13.20 8.81 -3.73
N GLU A 346 -11.96 9.21 -3.43
CA GLU A 346 -10.84 8.29 -3.29
C GLU A 346 -11.12 7.28 -2.17
N GLN A 347 -10.68 6.05 -2.40
CA GLN A 347 -10.71 5.00 -1.39
C GLN A 347 -9.29 4.50 -1.18
N VAL A 348 -8.97 4.23 0.08
CA VAL A 348 -7.75 3.51 0.46
C VAL A 348 -8.15 2.32 1.30
N PHE A 349 -7.72 1.13 0.87
CA PHE A 349 -7.91 -0.08 1.63
C PHE A 349 -6.66 -0.95 1.61
N ILE A 350 -6.57 -1.81 2.61
CA ILE A 350 -5.55 -2.84 2.74
C ILE A 350 -6.15 -4.16 2.30
N SER A 351 -5.40 -4.92 1.51
CA SER A 351 -5.63 -6.34 1.30
C SER A 351 -4.28 -7.04 1.14
N THR A 352 -4.27 -8.18 0.46
CA THR A 352 -3.14 -9.09 0.43
C THR A 352 -2.54 -9.24 -0.94
N ARG A 353 -1.22 -9.36 -0.97
CA ARG A 353 -0.49 -9.91 -2.10
C ARG A 353 0.14 -11.24 -1.74
N LEU A 354 0.42 -12.03 -2.76
CA LEU A 354 1.10 -13.30 -2.57
C LEU A 354 2.45 -13.04 -1.90
N ALA A 355 2.70 -13.68 -0.77
CA ALA A 355 4.02 -13.70 -0.19
C ALA A 355 4.94 -14.36 -1.22
N THR A 356 5.89 -13.61 -1.77
CA THR A 356 7.00 -14.22 -2.49
C THR A 356 7.68 -15.09 -1.46
N GLN A 357 7.47 -16.40 -1.50
CA GLN A 357 8.23 -17.30 -0.63
C GLN A 357 9.68 -17.08 -1.01
N ARG A 358 10.41 -16.27 -0.21
CA ARG A 358 11.83 -16.49 -0.03
C ARG A 358 11.88 -17.87 0.58
N VAL A 359 11.96 -18.89 -0.26
CA VAL A 359 12.37 -20.22 0.16
C VAL A 359 13.66 -19.96 0.91
N PRO A 360 13.72 -20.11 2.24
CA PRO A 360 14.99 -20.12 2.93
C PRO A 360 15.73 -21.23 2.21
N GLU A 361 16.87 -20.93 1.57
CA GLU A 361 17.61 -21.90 0.76
C GLU A 361 17.48 -23.25 1.46
N PRO A 362 16.77 -24.23 0.86
CA PRO A 362 16.42 -25.41 1.60
C PRO A 362 17.74 -25.99 2.10
N GLY A 363 17.68 -26.74 3.18
CA GLY A 363 18.82 -27.49 3.70
C GLY A 363 19.51 -28.41 2.68
N THR A 364 19.26 -28.33 1.36
CA THR A 364 20.09 -28.79 0.25
C THR A 364 21.59 -28.50 0.41
N LEU A 365 22.04 -27.34 0.88
CA LEU A 365 23.47 -27.14 1.18
C LEU A 365 23.92 -27.98 2.38
N ALA A 366 23.08 -28.10 3.41
CA ALA A 366 23.33 -28.98 4.56
C ALA A 366 23.23 -30.49 4.20
N LEU A 367 22.39 -30.87 3.23
CA LEU A 367 22.20 -32.23 2.72
C LEU A 367 23.33 -32.63 1.75
N LEU A 368 23.81 -31.69 0.92
CA LEU A 368 25.02 -31.87 0.12
C LEU A 368 26.26 -31.97 1.03
N GLY A 369 26.33 -31.14 2.08
CA GLY A 369 27.41 -31.19 3.07
C GLY A 369 27.44 -32.49 3.88
N SER A 370 26.28 -32.96 4.34
CA SER A 370 26.15 -34.23 5.08
C SER A 370 26.28 -35.47 4.17
N GLY A 371 25.85 -35.40 2.91
CA GLY A 371 26.08 -36.44 1.91
C GLY A 371 27.56 -36.63 1.58
N LEU A 372 28.32 -35.55 1.42
CA LEU A 372 29.77 -35.60 1.16
C LEU A 372 30.57 -36.10 2.39
N LEU A 373 30.16 -35.73 3.61
CA LEU A 373 30.73 -36.28 4.84
C LEU A 373 30.44 -37.78 5.01
N GLY A 374 29.24 -38.23 4.62
CA GLY A 374 28.87 -39.65 4.60
C GLY A 374 29.73 -40.49 3.65
N PHE A 375 30.03 -39.98 2.45
CA PHE A 375 30.93 -40.65 1.51
C PHE A 375 32.40 -40.66 1.96
N ALA A 376 32.87 -39.60 2.64
CA ALA A 376 34.22 -39.55 3.20
C ALA A 376 34.41 -40.55 4.37
N ALA A 377 33.40 -40.69 5.24
CA ALA A 377 33.41 -41.66 6.33
C ALA A 377 33.32 -43.12 5.82
N ALA A 378 32.49 -43.39 4.82
CA ALA A 378 32.35 -44.71 4.20
C ALA A 378 33.63 -45.17 3.46
N ARG A 379 34.45 -44.24 2.97
CA ARG A 379 35.75 -44.56 2.36
C ARG A 379 36.81 -44.94 3.40
N ARG A 380 36.67 -44.51 4.65
CA ARG A 380 37.63 -44.78 5.74
C ARG A 380 37.39 -46.13 6.42
N SER A 381 36.16 -46.67 6.40
CA SER A 381 35.83 -47.97 7.01
C SER A 381 36.23 -49.18 6.16
N ARG A 382 36.65 -49.00 4.90
CA ARG A 382 37.18 -50.09 4.04
C ARG A 382 38.69 -50.31 4.14
N LYS A 383 39.38 -49.68 5.10
CA LYS A 383 40.82 -49.85 5.36
C LYS A 383 41.16 -50.27 6.80
N SER A 384 40.23 -50.92 7.50
CA SER A 384 40.54 -51.65 8.74
C SER A 384 40.34 -53.13 8.56
#